data_AF-A0A920I2K0-F1
#
_entry.id   AF-A0A920I2K0-F1
#
_cell.length_a   1.000
_cell.length_b   1.000
_cell.length_c   1.000
_cell.angle_alpha   90.00
_cell.angle_beta   90.00
_cell.angle_gamma   90.00
#
_symmetry.space_group_name_H-M   'P 1'
#
loop_
_entity.id
_entity.type
_entity.pdbx_description
1 polymer ?
#
loop_
_entity_poly.entity_id
_entity_poly.type
_entity_poly.pdbx_seq_one_letter_code
_entity_poly.pdbx_strand_id
1 'polypeptide(L)'
;MTIQASANRDEDRYEDGESFQVYRERQSHQAFGNGPHFCQGTHVARRAVAHVMLPMLFDRFPDMTIPDLDDVIWRGFGFRGPTQIPVKLQ
;
A
#
# COMPACT_ATOMS: atom_id res chain seq x y z
N MET A 1 16.94 -13.83 0.96
CA MET A 1 15.59 -13.25 1.12
C MET A 1 15.21 -12.60 -0.19
N THR A 2 14.12 -13.03 -0.81
CA THR A 2 13.61 -12.42 -2.04
C THR A 2 12.98 -11.07 -1.72
N ILE A 3 13.28 -10.04 -2.53
CA ILE A 3 12.65 -8.73 -2.39
C ILE A 3 11.31 -8.80 -3.11
N GLN A 4 10.24 -9.23 -2.43
CA GLN A 4 8.89 -9.32 -3.01
C GLN A 4 8.43 -8.01 -3.65
N ALA A 5 8.92 -6.86 -3.15
CA ALA A 5 8.65 -5.54 -3.70
C ALA A 5 9.21 -5.35 -5.12
N SER A 6 10.30 -6.03 -5.50
CA SER A 6 10.87 -5.97 -6.85
C SER A 6 9.93 -6.61 -7.87
N ALA A 7 9.28 -7.72 -7.53
CA ALA A 7 8.29 -8.35 -8.43
C ALA A 7 7.06 -7.46 -8.73
N ASN A 8 6.76 -6.49 -7.86
CA ASN A 8 5.68 -5.51 -8.08
C ASN A 8 6.14 -4.27 -8.87
N ARG A 9 7.42 -4.24 -9.29
CA ARG A 9 8.07 -3.17 -10.07
C ARG A 9 8.68 -3.69 -11.37
N ASP A 10 8.52 -4.98 -11.64
CA ASP A 10 9.02 -5.67 -12.83
C ASP A 10 8.52 -4.97 -14.11
N GLU A 11 9.44 -4.33 -14.84
CA GLU A 11 9.16 -3.56 -16.05
C GLU A 11 8.60 -4.40 -17.21
N ASP A 12 8.84 -5.72 -17.21
CA ASP A 12 8.24 -6.64 -18.19
C ASP A 12 6.74 -6.88 -17.90
N ARG A 13 6.26 -6.53 -16.70
CA ARG A 13 4.86 -6.69 -16.25
C ARG A 13 4.13 -5.38 -16.00
N TYR A 14 4.83 -4.35 -15.53
CA TYR A 14 4.25 -3.11 -15.07
C TYR A 14 4.93 -1.93 -15.75
N GLU A 15 4.18 -1.24 -16.62
CA GLU A 15 4.56 0.10 -17.06
C GLU A 15 4.50 1.07 -15.86
N ASP A 16 5.50 1.93 -15.72
CA ASP A 16 5.63 2.90 -14.63
C ASP A 16 5.45 2.28 -13.22
N GLY A 17 6.22 1.23 -12.90
CA GLY A 17 6.10 0.46 -11.64
C GLY A 17 6.22 1.28 -10.35
N GLU A 18 6.81 2.48 -10.40
CA GLU A 18 6.93 3.39 -9.25
C GLU A 18 5.73 4.33 -9.07
N SER A 19 4.88 4.47 -10.09
CA SER A 19 3.75 5.39 -10.08
C SER A 19 2.51 4.74 -9.47
N PHE A 20 1.82 5.47 -8.59
CA PHE A 20 0.50 5.07 -8.12
C PHE A 20 -0.57 5.42 -9.17
N GLN A 21 -1.10 4.40 -9.85
CA GLN A 21 -2.13 4.53 -10.86
C GLN A 21 -3.39 3.75 -10.44
N VAL A 22 -4.39 4.45 -9.90
CA VAL A 22 -5.61 3.82 -9.36
C VAL A 22 -6.43 3.05 -10.40
N TYR A 23 -6.36 3.47 -11.66
CA TYR A 23 -7.09 2.86 -12.78
C TYR A 23 -6.23 1.94 -13.65
N ARG A 24 -5.02 1.56 -13.19
CA ARG A 24 -4.19 0.57 -13.89
C ARG A 24 -4.96 -0.74 -14.04
N GLU A 25 -4.79 -1.41 -15.17
CA GLU A 25 -5.35 -2.75 -15.37
C GLU A 25 -4.92 -3.69 -14.25
N ARG A 26 -5.86 -4.51 -13.76
CA ARG A 26 -5.60 -5.37 -12.62
C ARG A 26 -4.65 -6.50 -13.01
N GLN A 27 -3.41 -6.42 -12.52
CA GLN A 27 -2.39 -7.46 -12.67
C GLN A 27 -2.13 -8.24 -11.37
N SER A 28 -1.49 -9.40 -11.47
CA SER A 28 -1.10 -10.22 -10.30
C SER A 28 0.09 -9.61 -9.55
N HIS A 29 -0.06 -9.39 -8.24
CA HIS A 29 0.98 -8.81 -7.39
C HIS A 29 1.42 -9.76 -6.26
N GLN A 30 2.62 -9.52 -5.72
CA GLN A 30 3.26 -10.32 -4.67
C GLN A 30 3.09 -9.76 -3.25
N ALA A 31 2.29 -8.70 -3.06
CA ALA A 31 2.07 -8.10 -1.72
C ALA A 31 1.56 -9.08 -0.63
N PHE A 32 0.95 -10.21 -1.01
CA PHE A 32 0.49 -11.25 -0.08
C PHE A 32 1.26 -12.58 -0.23
N GLY A 33 2.38 -12.56 -0.95
CA GLY A 33 3.12 -13.76 -1.34
C GLY A 33 2.35 -14.65 -2.33
N ASN A 34 2.78 -15.90 -2.43
CA ASN A 34 2.18 -16.93 -3.27
C ASN A 34 2.47 -18.34 -2.72
N GLY A 35 1.88 -19.37 -3.35
CA GLY A 35 2.14 -20.76 -3.00
C GLY A 35 1.52 -21.21 -1.67
N PRO A 36 2.04 -22.29 -1.05
CA PRO A 36 1.50 -22.86 0.20
C PRO A 36 1.46 -21.88 1.39
N HIS A 37 2.27 -20.82 1.34
CA HIS A 37 2.36 -19.79 2.37
C HIS A 37 1.70 -18.47 1.95
N PHE A 38 0.77 -18.51 0.99
CA PHE A 38 -0.04 -17.36 0.64
C PHE A 38 -0.73 -16.78 1.88
N CYS A 39 -0.71 -15.45 2.02
CA CYS A 39 -1.15 -14.79 3.25
C CYS A 39 -2.60 -15.15 3.59
N GLN A 40 -2.78 -15.84 4.72
CA GLN A 40 -4.09 -16.20 5.27
C GLN A 40 -4.95 -14.95 5.57
N GLY A 41 -4.32 -13.82 5.88
CA GLY A 41 -4.98 -12.56 6.20
C GLY A 41 -5.47 -11.75 4.99
N THR A 42 -5.25 -12.21 3.75
CA THR A 42 -5.52 -11.41 2.54
C THR A 42 -6.96 -10.88 2.47
N HIS A 43 -7.95 -11.71 2.76
CA HIS A 43 -9.36 -11.31 2.70
C HIS A 43 -9.74 -10.34 3.81
N VAL A 44 -9.21 -10.56 5.02
CA VAL A 44 -9.42 -9.67 6.16
C VAL A 44 -8.79 -8.31 5.90
N ALA A 45 -7.56 -8.27 5.42
CA ALA A 45 -6.86 -7.02 5.09
C ALA A 45 -7.62 -6.21 4.04
N ARG A 46 -8.08 -6.85 2.96
CA ARG A 46 -8.91 -6.19 1.93
C ARG A 46 -10.21 -5.65 2.51
N ARG A 47 -10.90 -6.43 3.36
CA ARG A 47 -12.15 -5.98 3.99
C ARG A 47 -11.92 -4.81 4.94
N ALA A 48 -11.00 -4.96 5.88
CA ALA A 48 -10.76 -3.97 6.92
C ALA A 48 -10.20 -2.67 6.36
N VAL A 49 -9.20 -2.73 5.48
CA VAL A 49 -8.54 -1.53 4.95
C VAL A 49 -9.37 -0.91 3.83
N ALA A 50 -9.63 -1.66 2.75
CA ALA A 50 -10.17 -1.06 1.53
C ALA A 50 -11.69 -0.81 1.60
N HIS A 51 -12.45 -1.68 2.26
CA HIS A 51 -13.91 -1.57 2.28
C HIS A 51 -14.48 -0.89 3.53
N VAL A 52 -13.68 -0.72 4.59
CA VAL A 52 -14.14 -0.12 5.86
C VAL A 52 -13.31 1.11 6.19
N MET A 53 -12.02 0.95 6.46
CA MET A 53 -11.18 2.03 6.98
C MET A 53 -11.02 3.18 5.99
N LEU A 54 -10.67 2.91 4.72
CA LEU A 54 -10.44 3.97 3.73
C LEU A 54 -11.71 4.79 3.43
N PRO A 55 -12.89 4.19 3.15
CA PRO A 55 -14.13 4.96 2.97
C PRO A 55 -14.46 5.80 4.20
N MET A 56 -14.42 5.22 5.40
CA MET A 56 -14.73 5.96 6.63
C MET A 56 -13.77 7.13 6.88
N LEU A 57 -12.49 6.96 6.57
CA LEU A 57 -11.47 8.00 6.74
C LEU A 57 -11.72 9.16 5.76
N PHE A 58 -11.90 8.86 4.48
CA PHE A 58 -12.10 9.86 3.44
C PHE A 58 -13.47 10.55 3.52
N ASP A 59 -14.52 9.84 3.93
CA ASP A 59 -15.84 10.43 4.16
C ASP A 59 -15.82 11.42 5.32
N ARG A 60 -15.04 11.14 6.36
CA ARG A 60 -14.97 11.98 7.57
C ARG A 60 -14.01 13.15 7.44
N PHE A 61 -12.87 12.96 6.76
CA PHE A 61 -11.82 13.96 6.61
C PHE A 61 -11.41 14.09 5.13
N PRO A 62 -12.30 14.60 4.28
CA PRO A 62 -12.06 14.67 2.83
C PRO A 62 -10.87 15.56 2.46
N ASP A 63 -10.59 16.57 3.27
CA ASP A 63 -9.55 17.58 3.04
C ASP A 63 -8.31 17.38 3.93
N MET A 64 -8.08 16.14 4.41
CA MET A 64 -6.89 15.84 5.20
C MET A 64 -5.62 15.96 4.36
N THR A 65 -4.56 16.48 4.96
CA THR A 65 -3.29 16.75 4.28
C THR A 65 -2.11 16.30 5.12
N ILE A 66 -1.01 15.94 4.46
CA ILE A 66 0.30 15.79 5.12
C ILE A 66 1.00 17.16 5.03
N PRO A 67 1.19 17.89 6.15
CA PRO A 67 1.72 19.25 6.11
C PRO A 67 3.18 19.33 5.64
N ASP A 68 3.97 18.33 6.02
CA ASP A 68 5.37 18.19 5.64
C ASP A 68 5.66 16.73 5.27
N LEU A 69 6.15 16.50 4.05
CA LEU A 69 6.47 15.16 3.56
C LEU A 69 7.80 14.65 4.14
N ASP A 70 8.71 15.54 4.55
CA ASP A 70 9.99 15.17 5.15
C ASP A 70 9.82 14.56 6.55
N ASP A 71 8.69 14.85 7.21
CA ASP A 71 8.29 14.25 8.48
C ASP A 71 7.74 12.81 8.36
N VAL A 72 7.57 12.30 7.13
CA VAL A 72 7.14 10.92 6.89
C VAL A 72 8.33 9.97 6.98
N ILE A 73 8.42 9.24 8.09
CA ILE A 73 9.57 8.37 8.36
C ILE A 73 9.27 6.94 7.88
N TRP A 74 10.05 6.48 6.90
CA TRP A 74 9.96 5.11 6.38
C TRP A 74 11.03 4.20 6.95
N ARG A 75 10.65 3.03 7.46
CA ARG A 75 11.59 2.02 8.00
C ARG A 75 11.21 0.62 7.56
N GLY A 76 12.10 -0.33 7.88
CA GLY A 76 11.88 -1.76 7.72
C GLY A 76 12.41 -2.33 6.42
N PHE A 77 12.67 -3.64 6.48
CA PHE A 77 13.16 -4.47 5.38
C PHE A 77 12.20 -5.64 5.09
N GLY A 78 11.84 -6.42 6.10
CA GLY A 78 10.86 -7.52 5.97
C GLY A 78 9.42 -7.02 5.85
N PHE A 79 9.05 -6.05 6.70
CA PHE A 79 7.84 -5.25 6.56
C PHE A 79 8.27 -3.80 6.43
N ARG A 80 8.18 -3.25 5.23
CA ARG A 80 8.54 -1.87 4.94
C ARG A 80 7.28 -1.00 4.90
N GLY A 81 7.31 0.11 5.63
CA GLY A 81 6.23 1.07 5.66
C GLY A 81 6.62 2.34 6.41
N PRO A 82 5.76 3.37 6.37
CA PRO A 82 5.94 4.55 7.20
C PRO A 82 5.65 4.19 8.66
N THR A 83 6.60 4.46 9.55
CA THR A 83 6.40 4.35 11.00
C THR A 83 5.83 5.63 11.60
N GLN A 84 5.83 6.71 10.83
CA GLN A 84 5.26 8.01 11.19
C GLN A 84 4.68 8.66 9.93
N ILE A 85 3.43 9.14 10.03
CA ILE A 85 2.79 9.99 9.01
C ILE A 85 1.98 11.06 9.76
N PRO A 86 2.50 12.27 9.98
CA PRO A 86 1.71 13.33 10.58
C PRO A 86 0.66 13.81 9.59
N VAL A 87 -0.62 13.74 9.97
CA VAL A 87 -1.75 14.15 9.13
C VAL A 87 -2.51 15.25 9.83
N LYS A 88 -2.74 16.36 9.11
CA LYS A 88 -3.68 17.39 9.53
C LYS A 88 -5.08 16.98 9.07
N LEU A 89 -5.95 16.72 10.02
CA LEU A 89 -7.36 16.46 9.80
C LEU A 89 -8.09 17.81 9.78
N GLN A 90 -8.84 18.09 8.73
CA GLN A 90 -9.66 19.30 8.59
C GLN A 90 -11.14 18.93 8.65
#